data_AF-A0A2L0UFX3-F1
#
_entry.id   AF-A0A2L0UFX3-F1
#
_cell.length_a   1.000
_cell.length_b   1.000
_cell.length_c   1.000
_cell.angle_alpha   90.00
_cell.angle_beta   90.00
_cell.angle_gamma   90.00
#
_symmetry.space_group_name_H-M   'P 1'
#
loop_
_entity.id
_entity.type
_entity.pdbx_description
1 polymer ?
#
loop_
_entity_poly.entity_id
_entity_poly.type
_entity_poly.pdbx_seq_one_letter_code
_entity_poly.pdbx_strand_id
1 'polypeptide(L)'
;MSFQAYLDAIEVKTGLTPRQLLERATARGLATPGTKAGEIVAWLKEDYDLGRGHAMALVHVIRNGATISEKHVGADGAHRDESAELWLDGRATRPAGEAP
;
A
#
# COMPACT_ATOMS: atom_id res chain seq x y z
N MET A 1 -1.80 -0.86 14.87
CA MET A 1 -2.06 -0.06 13.65
C MET A 1 -1.93 -0.99 12.47
N SER A 2 -2.94 -0.96 11.61
CA SER A 2 -3.13 -1.91 10.53
C SER A 2 -2.41 -1.44 9.25
N PHE A 3 -2.05 -2.36 8.35
CA PHE A 3 -1.43 -1.97 7.08
C PHE A 3 -2.38 -1.08 6.25
N GLN A 4 -3.67 -1.39 6.30
CA GLN A 4 -4.70 -0.60 5.63
C GLN A 4 -4.73 0.86 6.10
N ALA A 5 -4.51 1.12 7.39
CA ALA A 5 -4.46 2.49 7.91
C ALA A 5 -3.35 3.34 7.27
N TYR A 6 -2.22 2.71 6.90
CA TYR A 6 -1.16 3.40 6.15
C TYR A 6 -1.60 3.71 4.72
N LEU A 7 -2.29 2.79 4.04
CA LEU A 7 -2.82 3.00 2.69
C LEU A 7 -3.86 4.12 2.65
N ASP A 8 -4.78 4.12 3.62
CA ASP A 8 -5.79 5.18 3.77
C ASP A 8 -5.11 6.55 3.99
N ALA A 9 -4.06 6.60 4.82
CA ALA A 9 -3.31 7.83 5.06
C ALA A 9 -2.52 8.30 3.82
N ILE A 10 -2.01 7.36 3.01
CA ILE A 10 -1.37 7.68 1.73
C ILE A 10 -2.39 8.30 0.79
N GLU A 11 -3.56 7.70 0.63
CA GLU A 11 -4.63 8.22 -0.22
C GLU A 11 -5.05 9.64 0.19
N VAL A 12 -5.19 9.90 1.50
CA VAL A 12 -5.51 11.24 2.00
C VAL A 12 -4.41 12.26 1.67
N LYS A 13 -3.14 11.85 1.67
CA LYS A 13 -2.00 12.75 1.38
C LYS A 13 -1.78 12.98 -0.10
N THR A 14 -1.88 11.93 -0.90
CA THR A 14 -1.62 11.97 -2.34
C THR A 14 -2.86 12.38 -3.14
N GLY A 15 -4.05 12.24 -2.56
CA GLY A 15 -5.33 12.36 -3.26
C GLY A 15 -5.58 11.22 -4.26
N LEU A 16 -4.80 10.14 -4.20
CA LEU A 16 -4.81 9.04 -5.16
C LEU A 16 -4.94 7.70 -4.45
N THR A 17 -5.71 6.79 -5.04
CA THR A 17 -5.84 5.45 -4.47
C THR A 17 -4.52 4.68 -4.57
N PRO A 18 -4.25 3.72 -3.68
CA PRO A 18 -3.07 2.86 -3.77
C PRO A 18 -2.93 2.17 -5.14
N ARG A 19 -4.05 1.78 -5.77
CA ARG A 19 -4.06 1.20 -7.12
C ARG A 19 -3.60 2.19 -8.18
N GLN A 20 -4.05 3.44 -8.13
CA GLN A 20 -3.59 4.48 -9.06
C GLN A 20 -2.09 4.77 -8.89
N LEU A 21 -1.60 4.79 -7.65
CA LEU A 21 -0.18 4.98 -7.41
C LEU A 21 0.65 3.79 -7.91
N LEU A 22 0.14 2.56 -7.78
CA LEU A 22 0.74 1.36 -8.37
C LEU A 22 0.82 1.47 -9.90
N GLU A 23 -0.27 1.85 -10.57
CA GLU A 23 -0.28 2.06 -12.03
C GLU A 23 0.74 3.12 -12.46
N ARG A 24 0.84 4.23 -11.72
CA ARG A 24 1.84 5.27 -11.98
C ARG A 24 3.27 4.76 -11.78
N ALA A 25 3.51 3.97 -10.74
CA ALA A 25 4.82 3.34 -10.50
C ALA A 25 5.17 2.39 -11.65
N THR A 26 4.23 1.56 -12.10
CA THR A 26 4.40 0.66 -13.24
C THR A 26 4.66 1.41 -14.53
N ALA A 27 3.89 2.47 -14.82
CA ALA A 27 4.09 3.33 -15.99
C ALA A 27 5.46 4.01 -16.01
N ARG A 28 6.03 4.29 -14.82
CA ARG A 28 7.39 4.83 -14.65
C ARG A 28 8.49 3.75 -14.68
N GLY A 29 8.14 2.46 -14.74
CA GLY A 29 9.09 1.35 -14.65
C GLY A 29 9.58 1.06 -13.22
N LEU A 30 8.96 1.66 -12.20
CA LEU A 30 9.31 1.49 -10.78
C LEU A 30 8.70 0.24 -10.14
N ALA A 31 7.77 -0.43 -10.84
CA ALA A 31 7.20 -1.72 -10.43
C ALA A 31 8.00 -2.92 -10.98
N THR A 32 9.24 -2.70 -11.43
CA THR A 32 10.06 -3.77 -12.01
C THR A 32 10.87 -4.53 -10.96
N PRO A 33 11.05 -5.85 -11.12
CA PRO A 33 11.97 -6.62 -10.28
C PRO A 33 13.38 -6.07 -10.40
N GLY A 34 13.89 -5.46 -9.33
CA GLY A 34 15.20 -4.80 -9.30
C GLY A 34 15.14 -3.31 -9.01
N THR A 35 13.97 -2.68 -9.09
CA THR A 35 13.80 -1.28 -8.66
C THR A 35 14.14 -1.15 -7.17
N LYS A 36 14.98 -0.16 -6.84
CA LYS A 36 15.34 0.11 -5.44
C LYS A 36 14.18 0.77 -4.73
N ALA A 37 13.90 0.32 -3.50
CA ALA A 37 12.91 0.96 -2.64
C ALA A 37 13.15 2.48 -2.47
N GLY A 38 14.43 2.89 -2.45
CA GLY A 38 14.81 4.30 -2.37
C GLY A 38 14.32 5.15 -3.55
N GLU A 39 14.24 4.59 -4.76
CA GLU A 39 13.75 5.32 -5.95
C GLU A 39 12.25 5.56 -5.88
N ILE A 40 11.48 4.55 -5.46
CA ILE A 40 10.05 4.70 -5.22
C ILE A 40 9.78 5.71 -4.09
N VAL A 41 10.54 5.64 -2.98
CA VAL A 41 10.39 6.57 -1.86
C VAL A 41 10.75 8.00 -2.27
N ALA A 42 11.83 8.19 -3.04
CA ALA A 42 12.23 9.48 -3.55
C ALA A 42 11.13 10.07 -4.44
N TRP A 43 10.64 9.29 -5.40
CA TRP A 43 9.51 9.69 -6.24
C TRP A 43 8.28 10.08 -5.43
N LEU A 44 7.86 9.26 -4.46
CA LEU A 44 6.68 9.55 -3.66
C LEU A 44 6.83 10.81 -2.81
N LYS A 45 8.05 11.10 -2.38
CA LYS A 45 8.37 12.33 -1.67
C LYS A 45 8.39 13.54 -2.61
N GLU A 46 8.96 13.41 -3.80
CA GLU A 46 9.07 14.52 -4.76
C GLU A 46 7.72 14.90 -5.36
N ASP A 47 6.90 13.92 -5.74
CA ASP A 47 5.61 14.16 -6.39
C ASP A 47 4.48 14.44 -5.39
N TYR A 48 4.53 13.86 -4.18
CA TYR A 48 3.40 13.88 -3.24
C TYR A 48 3.77 14.24 -1.79
N ASP A 49 5.01 14.69 -1.53
CA ASP A 49 5.54 14.97 -0.18
C ASP A 49 5.31 13.83 0.82
N LEU A 50 5.32 12.59 0.31
CA LEU A 50 5.03 11.43 1.13
C LEU A 50 6.23 11.05 2.00
N GLY A 51 6.06 11.12 3.32
CA GLY A 51 7.10 10.72 4.27
C GLY A 51 7.47 9.22 4.17
N ARG A 52 8.73 8.90 4.47
CA ARG A 52 9.34 7.56 4.33
C ARG A 52 8.52 6.43 4.95
N GLY A 53 7.91 6.63 6.12
CA GLY A 53 7.10 5.61 6.79
C GLY A 53 5.89 5.16 5.96
N HIS A 54 5.18 6.11 5.34
CA HIS A 54 4.05 5.82 4.46
C HIS A 54 4.54 5.29 3.11
N ALA A 55 5.60 5.89 2.56
CA ALA A 55 6.17 5.45 1.29
C ALA A 55 6.60 3.97 1.31
N MET A 56 7.13 3.47 2.43
CA MET A 56 7.50 2.06 2.57
C MET A 56 6.32 1.08 2.48
N ALA A 57 5.13 1.48 2.95
CA ALA A 57 3.93 0.66 2.79
C ALA A 57 3.58 0.53 1.29
N LEU A 58 3.63 1.64 0.55
CA LEU A 58 3.37 1.60 -0.88
C LEU A 58 4.45 0.85 -1.67
N VAL A 59 5.73 0.97 -1.28
CA VAL A 59 6.82 0.16 -1.86
C VAL A 59 6.52 -1.32 -1.76
N HIS A 60 5.98 -1.77 -0.62
CA HIS A 60 5.60 -3.16 -0.44
C HIS A 60 4.50 -3.56 -1.43
N VAL A 61 3.47 -2.72 -1.61
CA VAL A 61 2.40 -2.94 -2.59
C VAL A 61 2.91 -2.93 -4.03
N ILE A 62 3.82 -2.02 -4.37
CA ILE A 62 4.41 -1.92 -5.71
C ILE A 62 5.22 -3.17 -6.07
N ARG A 63 5.89 -3.78 -5.09
CA ARG A 63 6.76 -4.93 -5.31
C ARG A 63 6.04 -6.28 -5.21
N ASN A 64 5.08 -6.40 -4.29
CA ASN A 64 4.41 -7.66 -3.99
C ASN A 64 2.94 -7.69 -4.45
N GLY A 65 2.40 -6.56 -4.92
CA GLY A 65 0.99 -6.41 -5.29
C GLY A 65 0.09 -6.15 -4.07
N ALA A 66 -1.21 -6.36 -4.27
CA ALA A 66 -2.23 -6.26 -3.20
C ALA A 66 -2.12 -7.38 -2.14
N THR A 67 -1.26 -8.37 -2.39
CA THR A 67 -1.12 -9.56 -1.57
C THR A 67 -0.05 -9.32 -0.50
N ILE A 68 -0.46 -9.28 0.77
CA ILE A 68 0.49 -9.39 1.87
C ILE A 68 0.79 -10.88 2.02
N SER A 69 2.01 -11.31 1.70
CA SER A 69 2.39 -12.72 1.79
C SER A 69 1.89 -13.36 3.09
N GLU A 70 1.25 -14.52 2.97
CA GLU A 70 0.59 -15.33 4.01
C GLU A 70 1.43 -15.58 5.27
N LYS A 71 2.74 -15.29 5.25
CA LYS A 71 3.63 -15.29 6.44
C LYS A 71 3.28 -14.24 7.50
N HIS A 72 2.54 -13.17 7.17
CA HIS A 72 1.94 -12.26 8.17
C HIS A 72 0.48 -12.62 8.50
N VAL A 73 -0.11 -13.55 7.76
CA VAL A 73 -1.47 -14.07 7.99
C VAL A 73 -1.33 -15.51 8.48
N GLY A 74 -0.68 -15.73 9.61
CA GLY A 74 -0.59 -17.10 10.14
C GLY A 74 0.07 -17.28 11.49
N ALA A 75 0.97 -16.39 11.91
CA ALA A 75 1.61 -16.52 13.21
C ALA A 75 0.72 -15.99 14.34
N ASP A 76 0.57 -16.81 15.38
CA ASP A 76 -0.05 -16.52 16.68
C ASP A 76 0.35 -15.13 17.22
N GLY A 77 -0.58 -14.20 17.32
CA GLY A 77 -0.29 -12.85 17.81
C GLY A 77 -1.51 -11.94 17.73
N ALA A 78 -1.90 -11.38 18.88
CA ALA A 78 -3.15 -10.66 19.18
C ALA A 78 -3.40 -9.34 18.42
N HIS A 79 -2.77 -9.13 17.27
CA HIS A 79 -2.95 -7.97 16.41
C HIS A 79 -2.97 -8.40 14.94
N ARG A 80 -4.13 -8.78 14.42
CA ARG A 80 -4.29 -9.02 12.97
C ARG A 80 -5.27 -8.06 12.32
N ASP A 81 -4.88 -7.61 11.13
CA ASP A 81 -5.76 -7.14 10.07
C ASP A 81 -6.68 -8.31 9.65
N GLU A 82 -7.96 -7.99 9.42
CA GLU A 82 -9.08 -8.92 9.25
C GLU A 82 -9.09 -9.62 7.86
N SER A 83 -8.14 -9.27 6.98
CA SER A 83 -8.08 -9.76 5.59
C SER A 83 -6.65 -9.77 5.07
N ALA A 84 -6.29 -10.84 4.34
CA ALA A 84 -4.99 -11.00 3.68
C ALA A 84 -4.81 -10.10 2.45
N GLU A 85 -5.91 -9.56 1.94
CA GLU A 85 -5.97 -8.70 0.77
C GLU A 85 -6.07 -7.23 1.18
N LEU A 86 -5.15 -6.41 0.65
CA LEU A 86 -5.17 -4.97 0.85
C LEU A 86 -6.19 -4.32 -0.08
N TRP A 87 -6.97 -3.40 0.48
CA TRP A 87 -7.93 -2.65 -0.32
C TRP A 87 -7.22 -1.49 -1.04
N LEU A 88 -6.94 -1.69 -2.34
CA LEU A 88 -6.23 -0.70 -3.17
C LEU A 88 -7.16 0.24 -3.95
N ASP A 89 -8.46 -0.09 -4.02
CA ASP A 89 -9.49 0.66 -4.78
C ASP A 89 -9.95 1.96 -4.10
N GLY A 90 -9.31 2.30 -2.99
CA GLY A 90 -9.58 3.50 -2.23
C GLY A 90 -10.46 3.25 -1.01
N ARG A 91 -10.25 4.06 0.03
CA ARG A 91 -10.96 3.93 1.30
C ARG A 91 -12.47 3.98 1.15
N ALA A 92 -12.98 4.77 0.20
CA ALA A 92 -14.41 4.95 -0.01
C ALA A 92 -15.13 3.71 -0.58
N THR A 93 -14.39 2.83 -1.26
CA THR A 93 -14.95 1.62 -1.88
C THR A 93 -14.76 0.38 -1.01
N ARG A 94 -14.05 0.51 0.12
CA ARG A 94 -13.78 -0.60 1.03
C ARG A 94 -15.11 -1.08 1.62
N PRO A 95 -15.43 -2.39 1.54
CA PRO A 95 -16.58 -2.95 2.23
C PRO A 95 -16.32 -2.77 3.72
N ALA A 96 -17.02 -1.80 4.31
CA ALA A 96 -16.96 -1.52 5.72
C ALA A 96 -17.78 -2.59 6.46
N GLY A 97 -17.26 -3.82 6.52
CA GLY A 97 -17.93 -4.95 7.14
C GLY A 97 -19.26 -5.29 6.45
N GLU A 98 -19.26 -6.32 5.63
CA GLU A 98 -20.51 -7.06 5.44
C GLU A 98 -20.86 -7.71 6.78
N ALA A 99 -21.72 -7.03 7.55
CA ALA A 99 -22.50 -7.67 8.60
C ALA A 99 -23.72 -8.31 7.95
N PRO A 100 -23.83 -9.64 8.01
CA PRO A 100 -25.04 -10.26 8.55
C PRO A 100 -24.83 -10.82 9.96
#